data_AF-A0A0C3QD56-F1
#
_entry.id   AF-A0A0C3QD56-F1
#
_cell.length_a   1.000
_cell.length_b   1.000
_cell.length_c   1.000
_cell.angle_alpha   90.00
_cell.angle_beta   90.00
_cell.angle_gamma   90.00
#
_symmetry.space_group_name_H-M   'P 1'
#
loop_
_entity.id
_entity.type
_entity.pdbx_description
1 polymer ?
#
loop_
_entity_poly.entity_id
_entity_poly.type
_entity_poly.pdbx_seq_one_letter_code
_entity_poly.pdbx_strand_id
1 'polypeptide(L)'
;MLGILVHSGCLSLLHDLLLKPLEQEEGTWQRIACRMRSQACIALTRCFEQMRAKDMNLVPSDLGKTFVSMATDDSLPQYLRDSASDALQALNENIPSSLQVMQIPQAARQTAGGSSEPSSQGTDGRSESSPASTE
;
A
#
# COMPACT_ATOMS: atom_id res chain seq x y z
N MET A 1 7.58 -22.83 8.19
CA MET A 1 7.76 -22.62 6.73
C MET A 1 8.45 -21.30 6.40
N LEU A 2 8.15 -20.19 7.07
CA LEU A 2 8.81 -18.90 6.78
C LEU A 2 10.35 -18.93 6.91
N GLY A 3 10.89 -19.62 7.91
CA GLY A 3 12.34 -19.80 8.05
C GLY A 3 13.01 -20.53 6.87
N ILE A 4 12.26 -21.34 6.12
CA ILE A 4 12.75 -22.00 4.89
C ILE A 4 12.79 -20.98 3.74
N LEU A 5 11.81 -20.08 3.64
CA LEU A 5 11.76 -19.00 2.64
C LEU A 5 12.87 -17.96 2.84
N VAL A 6 13.17 -17.63 4.09
CA VAL A 6 14.29 -16.73 4.43
C VAL A 6 15.63 -17.40 4.11
N HIS A 7 15.79 -18.69 4.43
CA HIS A 7 17.02 -19.43 4.13
C HIS A 7 17.17 -19.89 2.67
N SER A 8 16.09 -19.93 1.88
CA SER A 8 16.14 -20.37 0.48
C SER A 8 16.58 -19.28 -0.51
N GLY A 9 16.82 -18.06 -0.03
CA GLY A 9 17.16 -16.92 -0.90
C GLY A 9 15.94 -16.32 -1.61
N CYS A 10 14.71 -16.68 -1.24
CA CYS A 10 13.50 -16.10 -1.84
C CYS A 10 13.39 -14.59 -1.61
N LEU A 11 13.86 -14.07 -0.46
CA LEU A 11 13.89 -12.63 -0.23
C LEU A 11 14.81 -11.91 -1.23
N SER A 12 15.99 -12.48 -1.49
CA SER A 12 16.93 -11.96 -2.49
C SER A 12 16.35 -12.01 -3.90
N LEU A 13 15.68 -13.12 -4.26
CA LEU A 13 15.03 -13.24 -5.57
C LEU A 13 13.91 -12.20 -5.77
N LEU A 14 13.09 -11.96 -4.73
CA LEU A 14 12.03 -10.96 -4.79
C LEU A 14 12.61 -9.55 -4.89
N HIS A 15 13.70 -9.28 -4.16
CA HIS A 15 14.42 -8.01 -4.22
C HIS A 15 15.04 -7.78 -5.61
N ASP A 16 15.70 -8.78 -6.20
CA ASP A 16 16.23 -8.72 -7.57
C ASP A 16 15.12 -8.42 -8.59
N LEU A 17 13.93 -8.97 -8.38
CA LEU A 17 12.77 -8.71 -9.24
C LEU A 17 12.28 -7.25 -9.17
N LEU A 18 12.40 -6.62 -7.99
CA LEU A 18 12.07 -5.20 -7.80
C LEU A 18 13.11 -4.26 -8.43
N LEU A 19 14.39 -4.65 -8.39
CA LEU A 19 15.51 -3.85 -8.92
C LEU A 19 15.63 -3.87 -10.45
N LYS A 20 15.01 -4.83 -11.13
CA LYS A 20 15.05 -4.86 -12.60
C LYS A 20 14.54 -3.53 -13.16
N PRO A 21 15.17 -2.93 -14.17
CA PRO A 21 14.58 -1.78 -14.85
C PRO A 21 13.27 -2.22 -15.53
N LEU A 22 12.24 -1.37 -15.50
CA LEU A 22 11.13 -1.52 -16.43
C LEU A 22 11.68 -1.08 -17.78
N GLU A 23 12.03 -2.03 -18.64
CA GLU A 23 12.37 -1.69 -20.02
C GLU A 23 11.20 -0.93 -20.64
N GLN A 24 11.54 0.06 -21.46
CA GLN A 24 10.61 0.97 -22.11
C GLN A 24 9.83 0.27 -23.25
N GLU A 25 9.46 -1.00 -23.06
CA GLU A 25 8.53 -1.71 -23.92
C GLU A 25 7.11 -1.26 -23.57
N GLU A 26 6.56 -0.36 -24.39
CA GLU A 26 5.17 0.05 -24.26
C GLU A 26 4.23 -1.16 -24.46
N GLY A 27 3.30 -1.37 -23.52
CA GLY A 27 2.15 -2.27 -23.69
C GLY A 27 2.02 -3.39 -22.64
N THR A 28 1.85 -4.63 -23.12
CA THR A 28 1.45 -5.78 -22.28
C THR A 28 2.56 -6.22 -21.32
N TRP A 29 3.83 -6.15 -21.74
CA TRP A 29 4.97 -6.54 -20.92
C TRP A 29 5.19 -5.64 -19.72
N GLN A 30 5.07 -4.32 -19.90
CA GLN A 30 5.13 -3.37 -18.79
C GLN A 30 4.02 -3.62 -17.76
N ARG A 31 2.78 -3.87 -18.20
CA ARG A 31 1.68 -4.22 -17.28
C ARG A 31 1.94 -5.50 -16.51
N ILE A 32 2.48 -6.53 -17.16
CA ILE A 32 2.86 -7.79 -16.50
C ILE A 32 3.98 -7.55 -15.49
N ALA A 33 5.01 -6.78 -15.86
CA ALA A 33 6.13 -6.45 -14.99
C ALA A 33 5.66 -5.68 -13.74
N CYS A 34 4.83 -4.64 -13.90
CA CYS A 34 4.27 -3.90 -12.77
C CYS A 34 3.41 -4.79 -11.87
N ARG A 35 2.60 -5.70 -12.45
CA ARG A 35 1.82 -6.68 -11.69
C ARG A 35 2.72 -7.62 -10.89
N MET A 36 3.77 -8.16 -11.50
CA MET A 36 4.72 -9.05 -10.82
C MET A 36 5.43 -8.34 -9.66
N ARG A 37 5.82 -7.06 -9.84
CA ARG A 37 6.40 -6.26 -8.76
C ARG A 37 5.43 -6.01 -7.62
N SER A 38 4.17 -5.71 -7.92
CA SER A 38 3.14 -5.55 -6.88
C SER A 38 2.95 -6.86 -6.11
N GLN A 39 2.92 -8.02 -6.78
CA GLN A 39 2.88 -9.32 -6.12
C GLN A 39 4.13 -9.57 -5.25
N ALA A 40 5.31 -9.17 -5.72
CA ALA A 40 6.54 -9.26 -4.92
C ALA A 40 6.49 -8.38 -3.67
N CYS A 41 6.00 -7.14 -3.79
CA CYS A 41 5.78 -6.27 -2.62
C CYS A 41 4.82 -6.93 -1.63
N ILE A 42 3.66 -7.42 -2.07
CA ILE A 42 2.68 -8.10 -1.21
C ILE A 42 3.30 -9.33 -0.52
N ALA A 43 4.06 -10.13 -1.25
CA ALA A 43 4.73 -11.30 -0.69
C ALA A 43 5.76 -10.89 0.39
N LEU A 44 6.52 -9.82 0.15
CA LEU A 44 7.49 -9.27 1.09
C LEU A 44 6.81 -8.69 2.34
N THR A 45 5.70 -7.95 2.20
CA THR A 45 4.89 -7.48 3.32
C THR A 45 4.53 -8.63 4.25
N ARG A 46 3.96 -9.71 3.70
CA ARG A 46 3.59 -10.90 4.49
C ARG A 46 4.79 -11.61 5.10
N CYS A 47 5.94 -11.57 4.43
CA CYS A 47 7.18 -12.11 5.00
C CYS A 47 7.62 -11.30 6.21
N PHE A 48 7.61 -9.97 6.14
CA PHE A 48 8.01 -9.12 7.27
C PHE A 48 7.06 -9.27 8.45
N GLU A 49 5.74 -9.25 8.22
CA GLU A 49 4.72 -9.46 9.26
C GLU A 49 4.90 -10.76 10.05
N GLN A 50 5.46 -11.80 9.42
CA GLN A 50 5.67 -13.11 10.04
C GLN A 50 7.12 -13.32 10.52
N MET A 51 8.04 -12.40 10.20
CA MET A 51 9.44 -12.53 10.55
C MET A 51 9.65 -12.18 12.01
N ARG A 52 10.51 -12.94 12.71
CA ARG A 52 10.87 -12.59 14.09
C ARG A 52 11.96 -11.52 14.03
N ALA A 53 12.00 -10.62 15.02
CA ALA A 53 13.01 -9.54 15.07
C ALA A 53 14.47 -10.03 14.91
N LYS A 54 14.78 -11.24 15.40
CA LYS A 54 16.12 -11.88 15.27
C LYS A 54 16.49 -12.37 13.86
N ASP A 55 15.52 -12.44 12.97
CA ASP A 55 15.68 -12.88 11.59
C ASP A 55 15.72 -11.67 10.62
N MET A 56 15.42 -10.45 11.12
CA MET A 56 15.45 -9.20 10.33
C MET A 56 16.83 -8.84 9.82
N ASN A 57 17.89 -9.29 10.49
CA ASN A 57 19.28 -9.22 10.03
C ASN A 57 19.55 -10.03 8.75
N LEU A 58 18.61 -10.85 8.28
CA LEU A 58 18.68 -11.56 7.00
C LEU A 58 18.01 -10.77 5.86
N VAL A 59 17.31 -9.67 6.16
CA VAL A 59 16.69 -8.82 5.15
C VAL A 59 17.77 -7.97 4.47
N PRO A 60 17.79 -7.86 3.13
CA PRO A 60 18.72 -6.98 2.43
C PRO A 60 18.58 -5.53 2.91
N SER A 61 19.70 -4.93 3.31
CA SER A 61 19.74 -3.59 3.92
C SER A 61 19.28 -2.45 2.98
N ASP A 62 19.32 -2.69 1.68
CA ASP A 62 18.93 -1.76 0.62
C ASP A 62 17.47 -1.95 0.16
N LEU A 63 16.78 -2.96 0.68
CA LEU A 63 15.38 -3.22 0.34
C LEU A 63 14.46 -2.07 0.78
N GLY A 64 14.73 -1.46 1.94
CA GLY A 64 14.01 -0.27 2.38
C GLY A 64 14.16 0.91 1.40
N LYS A 65 15.37 1.13 0.89
CA LYS A 65 15.62 2.17 -0.13
C LYS A 65 14.87 1.88 -1.43
N THR A 66 14.80 0.61 -1.81
CA THR A 66 14.05 0.15 -2.99
C THR A 66 12.56 0.47 -2.85
N PHE A 67 11.95 0.18 -1.70
CA PHE A 67 10.56 0.51 -1.45
C PHE A 67 10.29 2.01 -1.41
N VAL A 68 11.17 2.79 -0.78
CA VAL A 68 11.07 4.27 -0.80
C VAL A 68 11.08 4.77 -2.25
N SER A 69 12.06 4.35 -3.04
CA SER A 69 12.17 4.75 -4.45
C SER A 69 10.90 4.42 -5.23
N MET A 70 10.36 3.21 -5.06
CA MET A 70 9.15 2.79 -5.76
C MET A 70 7.88 3.51 -5.26
N ALA A 71 7.76 3.77 -3.97
CA ALA A 71 6.63 4.48 -3.39
C ALA A 71 6.55 5.94 -3.87
N THR A 72 7.71 6.57 -4.10
CA THR A 72 7.81 7.97 -4.53
C THR A 72 7.92 8.16 -6.05
N ASP A 73 8.06 7.10 -6.82
CA ASP A 73 8.23 7.18 -8.28
C ASP A 73 6.88 7.41 -8.98
N ASP A 74 6.60 8.66 -9.37
CA ASP A 74 5.38 9.07 -10.08
C ASP A 74 5.20 8.40 -11.46
N SER A 75 6.24 7.77 -12.02
CA SER A 75 6.11 7.00 -13.26
C SER A 75 5.45 5.63 -13.05
N LEU A 76 5.40 5.16 -11.81
CA LEU A 76 4.79 3.88 -11.47
C LEU A 76 3.27 4.01 -11.25
N PRO A 77 2.49 2.97 -11.61
CA PRO A 77 1.06 2.95 -11.31
C PRO A 77 0.78 3.05 -9.81
N GLN A 78 -0.29 3.78 -9.43
CA GLN A 78 -0.66 4.00 -8.03
C GLN A 78 -0.68 2.73 -7.18
N TYR A 79 -1.29 1.64 -7.67
CA TYR A 79 -1.38 0.38 -6.94
C TYR A 79 -0.01 -0.22 -6.58
N LEU A 80 1.01 0.01 -7.43
CA LEU A 80 2.37 -0.49 -7.19
C LEU A 80 3.06 0.36 -6.14
N ARG A 81 2.85 1.68 -6.18
CA ARG A 81 3.36 2.61 -5.16
C ARG A 81 2.75 2.35 -3.79
N ASP A 82 1.45 2.08 -3.75
CA ASP A 82 0.73 1.67 -2.54
C ASP A 82 1.31 0.36 -2.00
N SER A 83 1.48 -0.66 -2.86
CA SER A 83 2.07 -1.94 -2.47
C SER A 83 3.50 -1.78 -1.90
N ALA A 84 4.31 -0.89 -2.49
CA ALA A 84 5.66 -0.60 -2.00
C ALA A 84 5.64 0.13 -0.64
N SER A 85 4.67 1.03 -0.44
CA SER A 85 4.47 1.73 0.83
C SER A 85 4.08 0.76 1.95
N ASP A 86 3.16 -0.16 1.67
CA ASP A 86 2.74 -1.21 2.62
C ASP A 86 3.91 -2.11 3.01
N ALA A 87 4.71 -2.52 2.02
CA ALA A 87 5.90 -3.35 2.27
C ALA A 87 6.95 -2.62 3.12
N LEU A 88 7.15 -1.32 2.89
CA LEU A 88 8.05 -0.50 3.71
C LEU A 88 7.53 -0.33 5.14
N GLN A 89 6.22 -0.13 5.30
CA GLN A 89 5.63 -0.04 6.63
C GLN A 89 5.83 -1.34 7.41
N ALA A 90 5.53 -2.49 6.81
CA ALA A 90 5.73 -3.79 7.45
C ALA A 90 7.21 -4.06 7.78
N LEU A 91 8.13 -3.60 6.93
CA LEU A 91 9.57 -3.66 7.20
C LEU A 91 9.93 -2.82 8.44
N ASN A 92 9.45 -1.58 8.52
CA ASN A 92 9.74 -0.65 9.61
C ASN A 92 9.14 -1.09 10.96
N GLU A 93 7.96 -1.71 10.95
CA GLU A 93 7.31 -2.22 12.17
C GLU A 93 8.08 -3.40 12.79
N ASN A 94 8.88 -4.12 12.00
CA ASN A 94 9.67 -5.26 12.47
C ASN A 94 11.13 -4.90 12.82
N ILE A 95 11.61 -3.72 12.43
CA ILE A 95 12.95 -3.25 12.80
C ILE A 95 12.89 -2.69 14.23
N PRO A 96 13.64 -3.24 15.21
CA PRO A 96 13.73 -2.64 16.52
C PRO A 96 14.24 -1.19 16.40
N SER A 97 13.68 -0.28 17.21
CA SER A 97 13.84 1.18 17.09
C SER A 97 15.29 1.69 16.99
N SER A 98 16.29 0.88 17.35
CA SER A 98 17.72 1.16 17.19
C SER A 98 18.21 1.21 15.74
N LEU A 99 17.41 0.77 14.75
CA LEU A 99 17.78 0.71 13.33
C LEU A 99 16.80 1.43 12.40
N GLN A 100 15.88 2.25 12.92
CA GLN A 100 14.94 3.01 12.08
C GLN A 100 15.68 4.01 11.18
N VAL A 101 15.84 3.65 9.91
CA VAL A 101 16.36 4.53 8.87
C VAL A 101 15.24 4.82 7.88
N MET A 102 14.86 6.10 7.84
CA MET A 102 13.94 6.75 6.89
C MET A 102 12.44 6.45 7.06
N GLN A 103 11.81 7.26 7.91
CA GLN A 103 10.37 7.54 7.82
C GLN A 103 10.09 8.29 6.51
N ILE A 104 9.23 7.73 5.65
CA ILE A 104 8.60 8.50 4.58
C ILE A 104 7.63 9.50 5.25
N PRO A 105 7.60 10.78 4.85
CA PRO A 105 6.58 11.70 5.31
C PRO A 105 5.20 11.17 4.89
N GLN A 106 4.37 10.80 5.87
CA GLN A 106 2.94 10.61 5.67
C GLN A 106 2.30 11.99 5.38
N ALA A 107 2.44 12.48 4.16
CA ALA A 107 1.73 13.66 3.69
C ALA A 107 0.71 13.22 2.63
N ALA A 108 -0.55 13.60 2.86
CA ALA A 108 -1.69 13.53 1.94
C ALA A 108 -2.46 12.19 1.82
N ARG A 109 -3.02 11.72 2.93
CA ARG A 109 -4.38 11.14 2.92
C ARG A 109 -5.29 11.89 3.91
N GLN A 110 -5.43 13.19 3.70
CA GLN A 110 -6.52 13.99 4.27
C GLN A 110 -7.07 14.93 3.20
N THR A 111 -8.14 14.48 2.55
CA THR A 111 -9.22 15.23 1.86
C THR A 111 -10.12 14.17 1.22
N ALA A 112 -11.43 14.12 1.36
CA ALA A 112 -12.41 15.01 1.96
C ALA A 112 -13.77 14.28 2.08
N GLY A 113 -14.62 14.74 3.00
CA GLY A 113 -16.08 14.49 3.04
C GLY A 113 -16.48 13.14 3.64
N GLY A 114 -17.04 13.04 4.86
CA GLY A 114 -17.96 13.95 5.52
C GLY A 114 -19.40 13.66 5.06
N SER A 115 -20.07 12.73 5.73
CA SER A 115 -21.34 12.98 6.44
C SER A 115 -22.00 11.65 6.80
N SER A 116 -22.22 11.46 8.09
CA SER A 116 -23.01 10.40 8.67
C SER A 116 -24.49 10.63 8.35
N GLU A 117 -25.21 9.61 7.89
CA GLU A 117 -26.65 9.48 8.14
C GLU A 117 -27.02 8.00 8.30
N PRO A 118 -27.61 7.60 9.44
CA PRO A 118 -28.41 6.40 9.54
C PRO A 118 -29.91 6.73 9.39
N SER A 119 -30.63 5.78 8.80
CA SER A 119 -32.07 5.70 8.58
C SER A 119 -32.98 6.11 9.74
N SER A 120 -34.14 6.72 9.45
CA SER A 120 -35.44 6.65 10.18
C SER A 120 -36.52 7.36 9.34
N GLN A 121 -37.39 6.68 8.60
CA GLN A 121 -38.76 6.29 8.99
C GLN A 121 -39.44 7.23 10.01
N GLY A 122 -40.38 8.05 9.52
CA GLY A 122 -41.26 8.90 10.33
C GLY A 122 -42.51 9.27 9.53
N THR A 123 -43.65 8.76 9.99
CA THR A 123 -45.02 9.01 9.54
C THR A 123 -45.54 10.38 10.01
N ASP A 124 -46.80 10.69 9.67
CA ASP A 124 -47.62 11.85 10.06
C ASP A 124 -47.47 13.08 9.14
N GLY A 125 -48.52 13.78 8.70
CA GLY A 125 -49.94 13.69 8.97
C GLY A 125 -50.68 14.74 8.13
N ARG A 126 -51.74 14.29 7.47
CA ARG A 126 -53.01 14.94 7.10
C ARG A 126 -53.21 16.46 7.35
N SER A 127 -53.62 17.14 6.26
CA SER A 127 -54.58 18.27 6.13
C SER A 127 -54.24 19.66 6.71
N GLU A 128 -54.18 20.68 5.83
CA GLU A 128 -55.18 21.78 5.79
C GLU A 128 -54.97 22.72 4.58
N SER A 129 -56.05 22.85 3.79
CA SER A 129 -56.67 24.09 3.27
C SER A 129 -55.84 25.19 2.57
N SER A 130 -56.05 25.31 1.24
CA SER A 130 -56.20 26.58 0.47
C SER A 130 -57.21 27.54 1.14
N PRO A 131 -57.35 28.85 0.79
CA PRO A 131 -57.02 29.48 -0.51
C PRO A 131 -56.47 30.93 -0.44
N ALA A 132 -56.13 31.51 -1.61
CA ALA A 132 -56.70 32.77 -2.14
C ALA A 132 -55.82 33.42 -3.23
N SER A 133 -56.37 33.40 -4.45
CA SER A 133 -56.55 34.45 -5.47
C SER A 133 -55.47 35.47 -5.87
N THR A 134 -55.68 35.97 -7.11
CA THR A 134 -55.23 37.21 -7.81
C THR A 134 -53.97 36.97 -8.66
N GLU A 135 -53.94 37.11 -10.00
CA GLU A 135 -54.82 37.73 -11.02
C GLU A 135 -54.92 36.85 -12.29
#